data_AF-A0A3D3RJL5-F1
#
_entry.id   AF-A0A3D3RJL5-F1
#
_cell.length_a   1.000
_cell.length_b   1.000
_cell.length_c   1.000
_cell.angle_alpha   90.00
_cell.angle_beta   90.00
_cell.angle_gamma   90.00
#
_symmetry.space_group_name_H-M   'P 1'
#
loop_
_entity.id
_entity.type
_entity.pdbx_description
1 polymer ?
#
loop_
_entity_poly.entity_id
_entity_poly.type
_entity_poly.pdbx_seq_one_letter_code
_entity_poly.pdbx_strand_id
1 'polypeptide(L)'
;QRWNRLRKKLKFSCWKTEWERALGFLVTVVTVGLVFYLGNWKDFSKWWIWLIMFAGWAPWLWRQTTLLWKAWRVTREVRVFDHLPNALRKILSRIERRELAGQPIPYRDRSDDRYELLTKFQTILKKMGFTNIVILVDRVDEPHLVNGSAERMRDLLWPMFDNKLLKHPGIAFKLLLPSDVVYYLQREEKEFYERSRLDKQNLVTSLDWTGESLYDVACDRVRACAIEPGSNLSIKDLFDDSISEQELIGQFAQLRVPRHLFKFLYRLIVDHCNRYTVDNPNWKINRETQQKVLSLFQRDLEAFDRGMGTG
;
A
#
# COMPACT_ATOMS: atom_id res chain seq x y z
N GLN A 1 -23.24 -1.03 4.44
CA GLN A 1 -23.56 -2.38 3.93
C GLN A 1 -22.41 -3.39 4.09
N ARG A 2 -21.15 -3.05 3.76
CA ARG A 2 -19.97 -3.96 3.90
C ARG A 2 -19.78 -4.52 5.32
N TRP A 3 -19.89 -3.67 6.35
CA TRP A 3 -19.77 -4.09 7.75
C TRP A 3 -20.84 -5.10 8.20
N ASN A 4 -22.08 -4.98 7.70
CA ASN A 4 -23.15 -5.91 8.05
C ASN A 4 -22.93 -7.28 7.41
N ARG A 5 -22.36 -7.34 6.19
CA ARG A 5 -21.97 -8.61 5.56
C ARG A 5 -20.83 -9.28 6.31
N LEU A 6 -19.81 -8.52 6.72
CA LEU A 6 -18.71 -9.02 7.55
C LEU A 6 -19.23 -9.55 8.90
N ARG A 7 -20.09 -8.78 9.56
CA ARG A 7 -20.74 -9.17 10.83
C ARG A 7 -21.52 -10.48 10.69
N LYS A 8 -22.31 -10.64 9.61
CA LYS A 8 -23.05 -11.89 9.34
C LYS A 8 -22.11 -13.08 9.13
N LYS A 9 -21.03 -12.90 8.36
CA LYS A 9 -20.01 -13.94 8.16
C LYS A 9 -19.30 -14.33 9.46
N LEU A 10 -19.03 -13.35 10.33
CA LEU A 10 -18.36 -13.57 11.63
C LEU A 10 -19.32 -14.01 12.74
N LYS A 11 -20.63 -14.12 12.48
CA LYS A 11 -21.69 -14.45 13.46
C LYS A 11 -21.66 -13.54 14.71
N PHE A 12 -21.21 -12.30 14.56
CA PHE A 12 -21.08 -11.37 15.68
C PHE A 12 -22.42 -10.69 16.00
N SER A 13 -22.89 -10.76 17.25
CA SER A 13 -24.16 -10.16 17.68
C SER A 13 -23.93 -8.99 18.64
N CYS A 14 -24.68 -7.89 18.44
CA CYS A 14 -24.60 -6.68 19.27
C CYS A 14 -25.81 -6.52 20.22
N TRP A 15 -26.63 -7.55 20.40
CA TRP A 15 -27.88 -7.42 21.17
C TRP A 15 -27.65 -7.02 22.63
N LYS A 16 -26.68 -7.64 23.30
CA LYS A 16 -26.30 -7.30 24.68
C LYS A 16 -25.89 -5.84 24.84
N THR A 17 -25.35 -5.26 23.77
CA THR A 17 -24.83 -3.90 23.75
C THR A 17 -25.92 -2.84 23.89
N GLU A 18 -27.14 -3.15 23.44
CA GLU A 18 -28.31 -2.27 23.46
C GLU A 18 -29.13 -2.39 24.76
N TRP A 19 -28.78 -3.32 25.66
CA TRP A 19 -29.49 -3.55 26.92
C TRP A 19 -29.61 -2.30 27.79
N GLU A 20 -28.55 -1.49 27.85
CA GLU A 20 -28.56 -0.24 28.63
C GLU A 20 -29.52 0.81 28.06
N ARG A 21 -29.73 0.83 26.73
CA ARG A 21 -30.76 1.68 26.09
C ARG A 21 -32.15 1.12 26.37
N ALA A 22 -32.31 -0.20 26.28
CA ALA A 22 -33.58 -0.87 26.58
C ALA A 22 -34.00 -0.65 28.04
N LEU A 23 -33.05 -0.68 28.99
CA LEU A 23 -33.29 -0.37 30.40
C LEU A 23 -33.79 1.07 30.58
N GLY A 24 -33.10 2.05 29.98
CA GLY A 24 -33.52 3.46 30.03
C GLY A 24 -34.93 3.65 29.46
N PHE A 25 -35.22 3.02 28.31
CA PHE A 25 -36.54 3.06 27.68
C PHE A 25 -37.63 2.39 28.55
N LEU A 26 -37.33 1.22 29.11
CA LEU A 26 -38.25 0.50 30.00
C LEU A 26 -38.58 1.34 31.24
N VAL A 27 -37.59 1.93 31.89
CA VAL A 27 -37.79 2.81 33.04
C VAL A 27 -38.67 4.00 32.65
N THR A 28 -38.44 4.63 31.49
CA THR A 28 -39.29 5.73 31.03
C THR A 28 -40.73 5.30 30.76
N VAL A 29 -40.95 4.16 30.09
CA VAL A 29 -42.29 3.66 29.76
C VAL A 29 -43.06 3.27 31.02
N VAL A 30 -42.42 2.57 31.95
CA VAL A 30 -43.03 2.18 33.24
C VAL A 30 -43.39 3.41 34.05
N THR A 31 -42.51 4.40 34.12
CA THR A 31 -42.75 5.64 34.88
C THR A 31 -43.92 6.44 34.27
N VAL A 32 -43.94 6.62 32.95
CA VAL A 32 -45.04 7.31 32.25
C VAL A 32 -46.36 6.55 32.38
N GLY A 33 -46.33 5.21 32.22
CA GLY A 33 -47.51 4.36 32.36
C GLY A 33 -48.13 4.40 33.77
N LEU A 34 -47.29 4.40 34.81
CA LEU A 34 -47.74 4.55 36.20
C LEU A 34 -48.39 5.91 36.46
N VAL A 35 -47.81 7.00 35.94
CA VAL A 35 -48.38 8.35 36.09
C VAL A 35 -49.72 8.46 35.36
N PHE A 36 -49.84 7.85 34.18
CA PHE A 36 -51.08 7.83 33.42
C PHE A 36 -52.17 7.00 34.10
N TYR A 37 -51.83 5.82 34.62
CA TYR A 37 -52.75 4.95 35.36
C TYR A 37 -53.27 5.60 36.65
N LEU A 38 -52.42 6.38 37.33
CA LEU A 38 -52.78 7.11 38.54
C LEU A 38 -53.59 8.40 38.27
N GLY A 39 -53.86 8.75 37.00
CA GLY A 39 -54.78 9.82 36.60
C GLY A 39 -54.33 11.26 36.92
N ASN A 40 -53.15 11.45 37.51
CA ASN A 40 -52.69 12.75 38.01
C ASN A 40 -51.68 13.42 37.06
N TRP A 41 -52.18 14.16 36.08
CA TRP A 41 -51.32 14.91 35.14
C TRP A 41 -50.42 15.96 35.83
N LYS A 42 -50.81 16.44 37.02
CA LYS A 42 -50.00 17.36 37.84
C LYS A 42 -48.74 16.69 38.42
N ASP A 43 -48.68 15.35 38.45
CA ASP A 43 -47.52 14.64 39.00
C ASP A 43 -46.29 14.74 38.10
N PHE A 44 -46.43 14.95 36.79
CA PHE A 44 -45.29 15.24 35.89
C PHE A 44 -44.49 16.48 36.28
N SER A 45 -45.09 17.40 37.05
CA SER A 45 -44.40 18.58 37.59
C SER A 45 -43.50 18.25 38.79
N LYS A 46 -43.59 17.04 39.35
CA LYS A 46 -42.77 16.63 40.50
C LYS A 46 -41.38 16.23 40.03
N TRP A 47 -40.36 16.88 40.60
CA TRP A 47 -38.96 16.70 40.24
C TRP A 47 -38.45 15.24 40.39
N TRP A 48 -39.03 14.43 41.28
CA TRP A 48 -38.60 13.04 41.49
C TRP A 48 -38.89 12.12 40.28
N ILE A 49 -39.90 12.43 39.46
CA ILE A 49 -40.18 11.68 38.22
C ILE A 49 -39.04 11.87 37.22
N TRP A 50 -38.57 13.11 37.08
CA TRP A 50 -37.41 13.43 36.28
C TRP A 50 -36.14 12.77 36.83
N LEU A 51 -36.00 12.65 38.15
CA LEU A 51 -34.88 11.97 38.79
C LEU A 51 -34.87 10.46 38.48
N ILE A 52 -36.02 9.77 38.56
CA ILE A 52 -36.12 8.35 38.20
C ILE A 52 -35.78 8.12 36.73
N MET A 53 -36.32 8.95 35.83
CA MET A 53 -35.99 8.86 34.40
C MET A 53 -34.49 9.09 34.18
N PHE A 54 -33.91 10.12 34.80
CA PHE A 54 -32.48 10.39 34.70
C PHE A 54 -31.63 9.23 35.24
N ALA A 55 -32.01 8.64 36.38
CA ALA A 55 -31.33 7.48 36.96
C ALA A 55 -31.38 6.26 36.03
N GLY A 56 -32.49 6.04 35.31
CA GLY A 56 -32.61 4.99 34.30
C GLY A 56 -31.68 5.17 33.10
N TRP A 57 -31.46 6.42 32.67
CA TRP A 57 -30.56 6.75 31.56
C TRP A 57 -29.08 6.94 31.98
N ALA A 58 -28.80 7.14 33.26
CA ALA A 58 -27.46 7.42 33.77
C ALA A 58 -26.40 6.37 33.38
N PRO A 59 -26.66 5.04 33.45
CA PRO A 59 -25.68 4.03 33.03
C PRO A 59 -25.32 4.12 31.54
N TRP A 60 -26.30 4.46 30.70
CA TRP A 60 -26.09 4.63 29.25
C TRP A 60 -25.33 5.93 28.96
N LEU A 61 -25.71 7.03 29.60
CA LEU A 61 -25.03 8.32 29.45
C LEU A 61 -23.56 8.22 29.88
N TRP A 62 -23.29 7.61 31.04
CA TRP A 62 -21.93 7.35 31.52
C TRP A 62 -21.11 6.52 30.53
N ARG A 63 -21.72 5.53 29.88
CA ARG A 63 -21.06 4.77 28.83
C ARG A 63 -20.75 5.61 27.61
N GLN A 64 -21.70 6.44 27.16
CA GLN A 64 -21.49 7.27 25.97
C GLN A 64 -20.40 8.32 26.19
N THR A 65 -20.32 8.93 27.38
CA THR A 65 -19.29 9.91 27.73
C THR A 65 -17.91 9.25 27.81
N THR A 66 -17.79 8.10 28.49
CA THR A 66 -16.52 7.35 28.56
C THR A 66 -16.05 6.87 27.18
N LEU A 67 -16.96 6.41 26.32
CA LEU A 67 -16.63 6.03 24.93
C LEU A 67 -16.24 7.24 24.08
N LEU A 68 -16.89 8.39 24.26
CA LEU A 68 -16.53 9.63 23.58
C LEU A 68 -15.11 10.06 23.96
N TRP A 69 -14.78 10.00 25.25
CA TRP A 69 -13.46 10.37 25.74
C TRP A 69 -12.37 9.40 25.26
N LYS A 70 -12.64 8.08 25.27
CA LYS A 70 -11.76 7.08 24.67
C LYS A 70 -11.56 7.31 23.18
N ALA A 71 -12.65 7.53 22.44
CA ALA A 71 -12.58 7.80 21.00
C ALA A 71 -11.76 9.06 20.71
N TRP A 72 -11.96 10.12 21.47
CA TRP A 72 -11.21 11.37 21.33
C TRP A 72 -9.71 11.20 21.59
N ARG A 73 -9.32 10.39 22.58
CA ARG A 73 -7.91 10.04 22.81
C ARG A 73 -7.33 9.26 21.63
N VAL A 74 -8.04 8.25 21.15
CA VAL A 74 -7.59 7.45 19.99
C VAL A 74 -7.43 8.32 18.73
N THR A 75 -8.34 9.25 18.48
CA THR A 75 -8.22 10.15 17.32
C THR A 75 -7.02 11.08 17.38
N ARG A 76 -6.47 11.35 18.58
CA ARG A 76 -5.21 12.11 18.72
C ARG A 76 -3.98 11.25 18.44
N GLU A 77 -4.05 9.95 18.68
CA GLU A 77 -2.94 9.01 18.47
C GLU A 77 -2.87 8.44 17.04
N VAL A 78 -4.01 8.35 16.35
CA VAL A 78 -4.07 7.89 14.96
C VAL A 78 -3.73 9.06 14.03
N ARG A 79 -2.50 9.05 13.49
CA ARG A 79 -1.96 10.13 12.63
C ARG A 79 -2.25 9.96 11.14
N VAL A 80 -2.71 8.79 10.70
CA VAL A 80 -2.82 8.44 9.26
C VAL A 80 -4.16 8.87 8.66
N PHE A 81 -5.23 8.91 9.45
CA PHE A 81 -6.57 9.25 8.97
C PHE A 81 -7.28 10.14 9.96
N ASP A 82 -7.88 11.21 9.45
CA ASP A 82 -8.80 12.04 10.22
C ASP A 82 -10.09 11.25 10.47
N HIS A 83 -10.22 10.78 11.70
CA HIS A 83 -11.44 10.15 12.17
C HIS A 83 -12.23 11.12 13.04
N LEU A 84 -13.48 11.36 12.67
CA LEU A 84 -14.41 12.07 13.55
C LEU A 84 -14.58 11.27 14.85
N PRO A 85 -14.34 11.85 16.05
CA PRO A 85 -14.47 11.14 17.32
C PRO A 85 -15.86 10.50 17.50
N ASN A 86 -16.89 11.16 16.96
CA ASN A 86 -18.27 10.65 16.94
C ASN A 86 -18.45 9.39 16.09
N ALA A 87 -17.74 9.27 14.97
CA ALA A 87 -17.80 8.07 14.14
C ALA A 87 -17.15 6.88 14.87
N LEU A 88 -16.00 7.11 15.50
CA LEU A 88 -15.31 6.09 16.30
C LEU A 88 -16.16 5.68 17.52
N ARG A 89 -16.76 6.64 18.24
CA ARG A 89 -17.72 6.35 19.33
C ARG A 89 -18.86 5.45 18.86
N LYS A 90 -19.46 5.74 17.69
CA LYS A 90 -20.53 4.91 17.11
C LYS A 90 -20.07 3.48 16.83
N ILE A 91 -18.83 3.29 16.39
CA ILE A 91 -18.26 1.95 16.17
C ILE A 91 -18.03 1.24 17.52
N LEU A 92 -17.33 1.88 18.46
CA LEU A 92 -17.00 1.30 19.77
C LEU A 92 -18.25 0.99 20.60
N SER A 93 -19.31 1.80 20.48
CA SER A 93 -20.59 1.56 21.17
C SER A 93 -21.32 0.30 20.71
N ARG A 94 -20.91 -0.34 19.60
CA ARG A 94 -21.48 -1.62 19.13
C ARG A 94 -20.78 -2.84 19.73
N ILE A 95 -19.64 -2.65 20.39
CA ILE A 95 -18.83 -3.69 21.04
C ILE A 95 -19.26 -3.80 22.51
N GLU A 96 -19.29 -5.02 23.05
CA GLU A 96 -19.62 -5.26 24.45
C GLU A 96 -18.55 -4.67 25.39
N ARG A 97 -18.94 -4.18 26.58
CA ARG A 97 -17.99 -3.58 27.54
C ARG A 97 -16.84 -4.53 27.92
N ARG A 98 -17.15 -5.81 28.14
CA ARG A 98 -16.18 -6.85 28.50
C ARG A 98 -15.19 -7.10 27.36
N GLU A 99 -15.69 -7.24 26.14
CA GLU A 99 -14.87 -7.43 24.95
C GLU A 99 -13.99 -6.21 24.67
N LEU A 100 -14.51 -5.00 24.87
CA LEU A 100 -13.80 -3.74 24.66
C LEU A 100 -12.67 -3.53 25.67
N ALA A 101 -12.85 -3.97 26.92
CA ALA A 101 -11.83 -3.84 27.97
C ALA A 101 -10.55 -4.64 27.65
N GLY A 102 -10.67 -5.76 26.94
CA GLY A 102 -9.54 -6.57 26.47
C GLY A 102 -9.05 -6.23 25.06
N GLN A 103 -9.48 -5.11 24.46
CA GLN A 103 -8.94 -4.68 23.17
C GLN A 103 -7.70 -3.80 23.36
N PRO A 104 -6.64 -4.02 22.55
CA PRO A 104 -5.48 -3.14 22.47
C PRO A 104 -5.88 -1.87 21.70
N ILE A 105 -6.51 -0.94 22.41
CA ILE A 105 -6.95 0.34 21.83
C ILE A 105 -5.75 1.30 21.89
N PRO A 106 -5.33 1.91 20.77
CA PRO A 106 -4.18 2.80 20.74
C PRO A 106 -4.56 4.18 21.29
N TYR A 107 -4.70 4.27 22.62
CA TYR A 107 -4.91 5.54 23.33
C TYR A 107 -3.66 6.02 24.07
N ARG A 108 -2.58 5.25 23.99
CA ARG A 108 -1.23 5.60 24.49
C ARG A 108 -0.28 5.59 23.31
N ASP A 109 0.80 6.34 23.42
CA ASP A 109 1.89 6.32 22.46
C ASP A 109 2.74 5.05 22.65
N ARG A 110 2.14 3.90 22.32
CA ARG A 110 2.76 2.57 22.34
C ARG A 110 2.51 1.90 21.00
N SER A 111 3.57 1.38 20.38
CA SER A 111 3.49 0.70 19.08
C SER A 111 2.91 -0.71 19.20
N ASP A 112 3.02 -1.36 20.35
CA ASP A 112 2.59 -2.74 20.59
C ASP A 112 1.09 -2.95 20.36
N ASP A 113 0.25 -2.02 20.80
CA ASP A 113 -1.20 -2.09 20.62
C ASP A 113 -1.58 -2.21 19.13
N ARG A 114 -0.81 -1.54 18.25
CA ARG A 114 -1.03 -1.55 16.81
C ARG A 114 -0.68 -2.90 16.19
N TYR A 115 0.39 -3.54 16.64
CA TYR A 115 0.79 -4.87 16.19
C TYR A 115 -0.22 -5.94 16.65
N GLU A 116 -0.77 -5.82 17.85
CA GLU A 116 -1.84 -6.73 18.29
C GLU A 116 -3.13 -6.56 17.48
N LEU A 117 -3.52 -5.31 17.17
CA LEU A 117 -4.66 -5.05 16.28
C LEU A 117 -4.45 -5.66 14.90
N LEU A 118 -3.22 -5.60 14.37
CA LEU A 118 -2.85 -6.22 13.10
C LEU A 118 -3.01 -7.75 13.15
N THR A 119 -2.54 -8.39 14.23
CA THR A 119 -2.74 -9.84 14.45
C THR A 119 -4.22 -10.21 14.55
N LYS A 120 -5.04 -9.39 15.22
CA LYS A 120 -6.50 -9.58 15.27
C LYS A 120 -7.13 -9.43 13.88
N PHE A 121 -6.68 -8.46 13.10
CA PHE A 121 -7.13 -8.27 11.72
C PHE A 121 -6.78 -9.46 10.83
N GLN A 122 -5.56 -9.98 10.92
CA GLN A 122 -5.17 -11.21 10.22
C GLN A 122 -6.02 -12.41 10.62
N THR A 123 -6.40 -12.53 11.90
CA THR A 123 -7.29 -13.59 12.36
C THR A 123 -8.67 -13.51 11.69
N ILE A 124 -9.18 -12.29 11.48
CA ILE A 124 -10.43 -12.05 10.74
C ILE A 124 -10.25 -12.46 9.26
N LEU A 125 -9.14 -12.06 8.64
CA LEU A 125 -8.82 -12.40 7.24
C LEU A 125 -8.68 -13.90 7.02
N LYS A 126 -8.03 -14.63 7.94
CA LYS A 126 -7.92 -16.09 7.92
C LYS A 126 -9.28 -16.78 7.94
N LYS A 127 -10.22 -16.29 8.77
CA LYS A 127 -11.61 -16.78 8.77
C LYS A 127 -12.36 -16.51 7.45
N MET A 128 -11.88 -15.54 6.66
CA MET A 128 -12.44 -15.25 5.33
C MET A 128 -11.74 -16.02 4.20
N GLY A 129 -10.73 -16.84 4.50
CA GLY A 129 -9.98 -17.63 3.51
C GLY A 129 -8.68 -16.98 3.03
N PHE A 130 -8.26 -15.84 3.60
CA PHE A 130 -6.98 -15.21 3.28
C PHE A 130 -5.89 -15.66 4.24
N THR A 131 -4.82 -16.25 3.72
CA THR A 131 -3.74 -16.79 4.56
C THR A 131 -2.71 -15.74 4.97
N ASN A 132 -2.25 -14.94 4.00
CA ASN A 132 -1.15 -13.98 4.16
C ASN A 132 -1.49 -12.64 3.50
N ILE A 133 -0.83 -11.58 3.94
CA ILE A 133 -0.91 -10.24 3.36
C ILE A 133 0.42 -9.94 2.67
N VAL A 134 0.39 -9.57 1.40
CA VAL A 134 1.57 -9.10 0.67
C VAL A 134 1.41 -7.61 0.40
N ILE A 135 2.40 -6.82 0.81
CA ILE A 135 2.45 -5.38 0.63
C ILE A 135 3.56 -5.09 -0.37
N LEU A 136 3.17 -4.67 -1.57
CA LEU A 136 4.07 -4.12 -2.58
C LEU A 136 4.12 -2.61 -2.41
N VAL A 137 5.33 -2.09 -2.20
CA VAL A 137 5.59 -0.65 -2.20
C VAL A 137 6.39 -0.36 -3.45
N ASP A 138 5.83 0.46 -4.32
CA ASP A 138 6.42 0.90 -5.59
C ASP A 138 6.07 2.38 -5.79
N ARG A 139 6.85 3.09 -6.62
CA ARG A 139 6.62 4.49 -6.99
C ARG A 139 6.48 5.44 -5.81
N VAL A 140 7.38 5.33 -4.84
CA VAL A 140 7.38 6.15 -3.62
C VAL A 140 7.71 7.62 -3.91
N ASP A 141 8.34 7.88 -5.05
CA ASP A 141 8.73 9.19 -5.58
C ASP A 141 7.57 10.00 -6.18
N GLU A 142 6.56 9.32 -6.75
CA GLU A 142 5.46 9.94 -7.51
C GLU A 142 4.40 10.74 -6.69
N PRO A 143 4.03 10.36 -5.44
CA PRO A 143 3.02 11.09 -4.68
C PRO A 143 3.35 12.56 -4.51
N HIS A 144 2.34 13.43 -4.68
CA HIS A 144 2.50 14.90 -4.61
C HIS A 144 3.18 15.42 -3.34
N LEU A 145 3.03 14.72 -2.21
CA LEU A 145 3.66 15.11 -0.95
C LEU A 145 5.17 14.85 -0.96
N VAL A 146 5.64 13.84 -1.68
CA VAL A 146 7.05 13.49 -1.82
C VAL A 146 7.67 14.29 -2.98
N ASN A 147 7.01 14.29 -4.14
CA ASN A 147 7.41 15.04 -5.34
C ASN A 147 8.88 14.81 -5.73
N GLY A 148 9.32 13.54 -5.73
CA GLY A 148 10.70 13.15 -6.03
C GLY A 148 11.76 13.60 -5.00
N SER A 149 11.39 14.27 -3.91
CA SER A 149 12.36 14.69 -2.89
C SER A 149 12.87 13.48 -2.10
N ALA A 150 14.18 13.23 -2.19
CA ALA A 150 14.81 12.08 -1.53
C ALA A 150 14.71 12.15 0.00
N GLU A 151 14.75 13.35 0.59
CA GLU A 151 14.54 13.53 2.03
C GLU A 151 13.11 13.14 2.46
N ARG A 152 12.10 13.49 1.67
CA ARG A 152 10.71 13.12 1.96
C ARG A 152 10.45 11.64 1.74
N MET A 153 11.10 11.04 0.73
CA MET A 153 11.10 9.58 0.55
C MET A 153 11.67 8.89 1.79
N ARG A 154 12.82 9.38 2.29
CA ARG A 154 13.44 8.87 3.51
C ARG A 154 12.48 8.94 4.69
N ASP A 155 11.86 10.09 4.94
CA ASP A 155 10.96 10.29 6.08
C ASP A 155 9.74 9.36 6.05
N LEU A 156 9.25 9.03 4.85
CA LEU A 156 8.17 8.05 4.65
C LEU A 156 8.63 6.60 4.86
N LEU A 157 9.81 6.24 4.36
CA LEU A 157 10.30 4.87 4.30
C LEU A 157 10.94 4.39 5.61
N TRP A 158 11.61 5.27 6.36
CA TRP A 158 12.38 4.89 7.54
C TRP A 158 11.58 4.14 8.62
N PRO A 159 10.34 4.54 8.93
CA PRO A 159 9.48 3.78 9.84
C PRO A 159 9.17 2.37 9.35
N MET A 160 9.24 2.11 8.04
CA MET A 160 8.96 0.79 7.46
C MET A 160 10.13 -0.19 7.62
N PHE A 161 11.35 0.30 7.86
CA PHE A 161 12.52 -0.54 8.12
C PHE A 161 12.59 -1.10 9.54
N ASP A 162 11.55 -0.90 10.38
CA ASP A 162 11.49 -1.54 11.69
C ASP A 162 11.44 -3.08 11.54
N ASN A 163 12.42 -3.77 12.12
CA ASN A 163 12.49 -5.23 12.11
C ASN A 163 11.25 -5.88 12.73
N LYS A 164 10.60 -5.23 13.70
CA LYS A 164 9.35 -5.74 14.29
C LYS A 164 8.20 -5.76 13.27
N LEU A 165 8.16 -4.77 12.38
CA LEU A 165 7.20 -4.71 11.28
C LEU A 165 7.55 -5.72 10.18
N LEU A 166 8.81 -5.74 9.73
CA LEU A 166 9.26 -6.60 8.63
C LEU A 166 9.17 -8.10 8.96
N LYS A 167 9.29 -8.47 10.24
CA LYS A 167 9.13 -9.86 10.70
C LYS A 167 7.74 -10.18 11.26
N HIS A 168 6.76 -9.31 11.05
CA HIS A 168 5.40 -9.58 11.51
C HIS A 168 4.84 -10.83 10.81
N PRO A 169 4.35 -11.83 11.56
CA PRO A 169 3.96 -13.13 10.99
C PRO A 169 2.75 -12.98 10.06
N GLY A 170 2.80 -13.59 8.87
CA GLY A 170 1.69 -13.54 7.91
C GLY A 170 1.63 -12.24 7.09
N ILE A 171 2.67 -11.42 7.14
CA ILE A 171 2.85 -10.25 6.26
C ILE A 171 4.17 -10.40 5.51
N ALA A 172 4.15 -10.10 4.22
CA ALA A 172 5.34 -9.99 3.40
C ALA A 172 5.42 -8.59 2.82
N PHE A 173 6.60 -7.98 2.89
CA PHE A 173 6.90 -6.70 2.27
C PHE A 173 7.78 -6.91 1.05
N LYS A 174 7.42 -6.30 -0.07
CA LYS A 174 8.28 -6.14 -1.24
C LYS A 174 8.41 -4.65 -1.50
N LEU A 175 9.57 -4.10 -1.13
CA LEU A 175 9.87 -2.68 -1.23
C LEU A 175 10.72 -2.44 -2.49
N LEU A 176 10.11 -1.89 -3.53
CA LEU A 176 10.79 -1.44 -4.74
C LEU A 176 11.06 0.06 -4.57
N LEU A 177 12.25 0.36 -4.05
CA LEU A 177 12.60 1.70 -3.61
C LEU A 177 13.50 2.40 -4.65
N PRO A 178 13.36 3.72 -4.83
CA PRO A 178 14.26 4.49 -5.70
C PRO A 178 15.72 4.43 -5.24
N SER A 179 16.65 4.45 -6.19
CA SER A 179 18.10 4.40 -5.94
C SER A 179 18.60 5.56 -5.08
N ASP A 180 17.95 6.71 -5.13
CA ASP A 180 18.32 7.91 -4.37
C ASP A 180 18.30 7.67 -2.85
N VAL A 181 17.48 6.71 -2.41
CA VAL A 181 17.34 6.35 -1.00
C VAL A 181 18.56 5.59 -0.48
N VAL A 182 19.30 4.90 -1.35
CA VAL A 182 20.49 4.10 -0.99
C VAL A 182 21.57 4.97 -0.35
N TYR A 183 21.74 6.20 -0.85
CA TYR A 183 22.68 7.17 -0.30
C TYR A 183 22.42 7.47 1.18
N TYR A 184 21.15 7.66 1.55
CA TYR A 184 20.77 7.92 2.93
C TYR A 184 20.96 6.68 3.79
N LEU A 185 20.57 5.51 3.26
CA LEU A 185 20.70 4.25 3.97
C LEU A 185 22.16 3.98 4.38
N GLN A 186 23.11 4.16 3.46
CA GLN A 186 24.54 3.94 3.71
C GLN A 186 25.13 4.88 4.78
N ARG A 187 24.52 6.03 5.03
CA ARG A 187 24.97 7.03 6.00
C ARG A 187 24.26 6.95 7.36
N GLU A 188 23.39 5.96 7.55
CA GLU A 188 22.66 5.79 8.80
C GLU A 188 23.54 5.39 9.98
N GLU A 189 23.06 5.72 11.17
CA GLU A 189 23.73 5.42 12.42
C GLU A 189 23.65 3.93 12.78
N LYS A 190 24.59 3.49 13.62
CA LYS A 190 24.64 2.11 14.11
C LYS A 190 23.32 1.68 14.79
N GLU A 191 22.68 2.58 15.54
CA GLU A 191 21.40 2.33 16.19
C GLU A 191 20.29 1.95 15.20
N PHE A 192 20.25 2.60 14.03
CA PHE A 192 19.28 2.28 12.98
C PHE A 192 19.53 0.88 12.41
N TYR A 193 20.78 0.52 12.12
CA TYR A 193 21.12 -0.81 11.60
C TYR A 193 20.80 -1.93 12.59
N GLU A 194 21.03 -1.71 13.88
CA GLU A 194 20.68 -2.67 14.92
C GLU A 194 19.16 -2.86 15.06
N ARG A 195 18.39 -1.77 14.94
CA ARG A 195 16.92 -1.81 14.98
C ARG A 195 16.32 -2.46 13.74
N SER A 196 16.81 -2.10 12.55
CA SER A 196 16.24 -2.53 11.27
C SER A 196 16.68 -3.93 10.85
N ARG A 197 17.89 -4.35 11.27
CA ARG A 197 18.49 -5.66 10.96
C ARG A 197 18.41 -6.01 9.47
N LEU A 198 18.71 -5.03 8.62
CA LEU A 198 18.66 -5.18 7.16
C LEU A 198 19.60 -6.27 6.64
N ASP A 199 20.67 -6.57 7.39
CA ASP A 199 21.58 -7.70 7.17
C ASP A 199 20.86 -9.05 7.17
N LYS A 200 19.76 -9.18 7.91
CA LYS A 200 18.93 -10.39 7.98
C LYS A 200 17.72 -10.35 7.06
N GLN A 201 17.63 -9.33 6.22
CA GLN A 201 16.58 -9.17 5.23
C GLN A 201 17.17 -9.40 3.84
N ASN A 202 16.33 -9.72 2.86
CA ASN A 202 16.75 -9.87 1.47
C ASN A 202 16.89 -8.49 0.79
N LEU A 203 17.78 -7.65 1.33
CA LEU A 203 18.06 -6.33 0.78
C LEU A 203 18.95 -6.47 -0.47
N VAL A 204 18.47 -5.92 -1.59
CA VAL A 204 19.23 -5.77 -2.82
C VAL A 204 19.47 -4.28 -3.03
N THR A 205 20.74 -3.86 -3.05
CA THR A 205 21.12 -2.43 -3.04
C THR A 205 20.93 -1.75 -4.40
N SER A 206 21.19 -2.47 -5.48
CA SER A 206 20.96 -1.99 -6.84
C SER A 206 20.39 -3.11 -7.69
N LEU A 207 19.48 -2.74 -8.59
CA LEU A 207 18.93 -3.62 -9.62
C LEU A 207 19.48 -3.13 -10.95
N ASP A 208 20.67 -3.62 -11.30
CA ASP A 208 21.35 -3.27 -12.54
C ASP A 208 21.02 -4.29 -13.62
N TRP A 209 20.86 -3.82 -14.86
CA TRP A 209 20.65 -4.67 -16.02
C TRP A 209 21.96 -4.87 -16.76
N THR A 210 22.38 -6.13 -16.91
CA THR A 210 23.54 -6.49 -17.74
C THR A 210 23.15 -6.57 -19.21
N GLY A 211 24.14 -6.50 -20.11
CA GLY A 211 23.89 -6.65 -21.55
C GLY A 211 23.21 -7.97 -21.90
N GLU A 212 23.59 -9.05 -21.24
CA GLU A 212 23.00 -10.39 -21.39
C GLU A 212 21.53 -10.38 -20.94
N SER A 213 21.24 -9.82 -19.76
CA SER A 213 19.84 -9.74 -19.27
C SER A 213 18.95 -8.89 -20.18
N LEU A 214 19.50 -7.84 -20.78
CA LEU A 214 18.81 -6.98 -21.73
C LEU A 214 18.57 -7.71 -23.06
N TYR A 215 19.57 -8.45 -23.53
CA TYR A 215 19.44 -9.30 -24.72
C TYR A 215 18.40 -10.40 -24.52
N ASP A 216 18.40 -11.08 -23.37
CA ASP A 216 17.43 -12.10 -23.01
C ASP A 216 16.01 -11.53 -22.98
N VAL A 217 15.81 -10.37 -22.35
CA VAL A 217 14.51 -9.69 -22.32
C VAL A 217 14.04 -9.27 -23.71
N ALA A 218 14.95 -8.85 -24.61
CA ALA A 218 14.61 -8.56 -25.99
C ALA A 218 14.18 -9.83 -26.74
N CYS A 219 14.94 -10.92 -26.60
CA CYS A 219 14.60 -12.22 -27.17
C CYS A 219 13.26 -12.75 -26.67
N ASP A 220 12.99 -12.65 -25.37
CA ASP A 220 11.71 -13.05 -24.77
C ASP A 220 10.53 -12.27 -25.37
N ARG A 221 10.72 -10.98 -25.67
CA ARG A 221 9.69 -10.17 -26.35
C ARG A 221 9.48 -10.58 -27.80
N VAL A 222 10.54 -10.88 -28.54
CA VAL A 222 10.43 -11.40 -29.92
C VAL A 222 9.71 -12.74 -29.91
N ARG A 223 10.08 -13.66 -29.02
CA ARG A 223 9.42 -14.97 -28.85
C ARG A 223 7.95 -14.83 -28.46
N ALA A 224 7.60 -13.84 -27.64
CA ALA A 224 6.20 -13.56 -27.28
C ALA A 224 5.36 -13.08 -28.47
N CYS A 225 5.98 -12.53 -29.51
CA CYS A 225 5.32 -12.12 -30.75
C CYS A 225 5.30 -13.21 -31.82
N ALA A 226 5.89 -14.38 -31.57
CA ALA A 226 5.94 -15.47 -32.52
C ALA A 226 4.54 -16.08 -32.73
N ILE A 227 4.21 -16.39 -33.99
CA ILE A 227 2.96 -17.06 -34.37
C ILE A 227 2.95 -18.50 -33.84
N GLU A 228 4.12 -19.16 -33.85
CA GLU A 228 4.28 -20.54 -33.40
C GLU A 228 4.79 -20.59 -31.96
N PRO A 229 4.02 -21.19 -31.02
CA PRO A 229 4.49 -21.37 -29.65
C PRO A 229 5.68 -22.34 -29.64
N GLY A 230 6.84 -21.87 -29.15
CA GLY A 230 8.06 -22.67 -29.04
C GLY A 230 9.11 -22.39 -30.12
N SER A 231 8.91 -21.39 -30.98
CA SER A 231 9.97 -20.96 -31.91
C SER A 231 11.18 -20.39 -31.15
N ASN A 232 12.39 -20.82 -31.51
CA ASN A 232 13.65 -20.31 -30.97
C ASN A 232 14.08 -18.99 -31.65
N LEU A 233 13.14 -18.08 -31.90
CA LEU A 233 13.42 -16.77 -32.48
C LEU A 233 14.28 -15.95 -31.51
N SER A 234 15.34 -15.36 -32.03
CA SER A 234 16.22 -14.45 -31.31
C SER A 234 16.10 -13.03 -31.86
N ILE A 235 16.41 -12.04 -31.04
CA ILE A 235 16.56 -10.66 -31.50
C ILE A 235 17.65 -10.54 -32.58
N LYS A 236 18.66 -11.41 -32.55
CA LYS A 236 19.71 -11.50 -33.57
C LYS A 236 19.14 -11.75 -34.97
N ASP A 237 18.00 -12.42 -35.08
CA ASP A 237 17.38 -12.73 -36.36
C ASP A 237 16.84 -11.49 -37.09
N LEU A 238 16.76 -10.33 -36.42
CA LEU A 238 16.46 -9.05 -37.08
C LEU A 238 17.68 -8.40 -37.75
N PHE A 239 18.88 -8.86 -37.41
CA PHE A 239 20.14 -8.29 -37.87
C PHE A 239 20.79 -9.14 -38.95
N ASP A 240 21.59 -8.48 -39.78
CA ASP A 240 22.46 -9.12 -40.76
C ASP A 240 23.57 -9.93 -40.09
N ASP A 241 24.08 -10.96 -40.78
CA ASP A 241 25.12 -11.88 -40.29
C ASP A 241 26.45 -11.19 -39.99
N SER A 242 26.63 -9.98 -40.53
CA SER A 242 27.77 -9.13 -40.20
C SER A 242 27.83 -8.79 -38.71
N ILE A 243 26.70 -8.75 -37.99
CA ILE A 243 26.62 -8.35 -36.58
C ILE A 243 26.61 -9.58 -35.67
N SER A 244 27.60 -9.65 -34.77
CA SER A 244 27.68 -10.75 -33.81
C SER A 244 26.74 -10.55 -32.62
N GLU A 245 26.37 -11.65 -31.97
CA GLU A 245 25.59 -11.63 -30.72
C GLU A 245 26.34 -10.91 -29.59
N GLN A 246 27.65 -11.15 -29.48
CA GLN A 246 28.50 -10.48 -28.49
C GLN A 246 28.55 -8.96 -28.72
N GLU A 247 28.56 -8.53 -29.98
CA GLU A 247 28.47 -7.10 -30.32
C GLU A 247 27.12 -6.50 -29.88
N LEU A 248 26.01 -7.20 -30.11
CA LEU A 248 24.68 -6.76 -29.64
C LEU A 248 24.62 -6.67 -28.11
N ILE A 249 25.11 -7.69 -27.40
CA ILE A 249 25.16 -7.70 -25.93
C ILE A 249 25.98 -6.52 -25.42
N GLY A 250 27.16 -6.28 -26.01
CA GLY A 250 28.02 -5.15 -25.64
C GLY A 250 27.36 -3.79 -25.88
N GLN A 251 26.63 -3.63 -26.99
CA GLN A 251 25.88 -2.41 -27.27
C GLN A 251 24.67 -2.25 -26.34
N PHE A 252 23.94 -3.31 -26.04
CA PHE A 252 22.78 -3.27 -25.14
C PHE A 252 23.20 -2.94 -23.71
N ALA A 253 24.36 -3.41 -23.26
CA ALA A 253 24.92 -3.02 -21.96
C ALA A 253 25.07 -1.50 -21.80
N GLN A 254 25.38 -0.78 -22.90
CA GLN A 254 25.52 0.68 -22.89
C GLN A 254 24.19 1.40 -22.66
N LEU A 255 23.05 0.75 -22.91
CA LEU A 255 21.71 1.32 -22.75
C LEU A 255 21.19 1.27 -21.29
N ARG A 256 21.85 0.48 -20.43
CA ARG A 256 21.65 0.37 -18.96
C ARG A 256 20.28 -0.10 -18.45
N VAL A 257 19.17 0.20 -19.13
CA VAL A 257 17.82 -0.17 -18.69
C VAL A 257 16.93 -0.62 -19.85
N PRO A 258 15.96 -1.53 -19.61
CA PRO A 258 15.07 -2.04 -20.65
C PRO A 258 14.28 -0.95 -21.37
N ARG A 259 13.91 0.13 -20.67
CA ARG A 259 13.18 1.25 -21.27
C ARG A 259 13.98 1.90 -22.39
N HIS A 260 15.28 2.11 -22.22
CA HIS A 260 16.15 2.69 -23.25
C HIS A 260 16.38 1.70 -24.38
N LEU A 261 16.57 0.41 -24.06
CA LEU A 261 16.66 -0.64 -25.07
C LEU A 261 15.46 -0.63 -26.02
N PHE A 262 14.24 -0.66 -25.49
CA PHE A 262 13.05 -0.71 -26.35
C PHE A 262 12.78 0.60 -27.10
N LYS A 263 13.11 1.76 -26.51
CA LYS A 263 13.07 3.03 -27.25
C LYS A 263 14.07 3.05 -28.40
N PHE A 264 15.28 2.54 -28.17
CA PHE A 264 16.31 2.39 -29.20
C PHE A 264 15.85 1.43 -30.30
N LEU A 265 15.41 0.22 -29.95
CA LEU A 265 14.92 -0.78 -30.91
C LEU A 265 13.75 -0.25 -31.75
N TYR A 266 12.81 0.46 -31.13
CA TYR A 266 11.72 1.12 -31.85
C TYR A 266 12.25 2.13 -32.88
N ARG A 267 13.14 3.03 -32.46
CA ARG A 267 13.76 4.02 -33.36
C ARG A 267 14.54 3.34 -34.50
N LEU A 268 15.24 2.26 -34.19
CA LEU A 268 16.01 1.49 -35.16
C LEU A 268 15.11 0.84 -36.21
N ILE A 269 14.02 0.20 -35.80
CA ILE A 269 13.06 -0.44 -36.72
C ILE A 269 12.41 0.63 -37.61
N VAL A 270 11.98 1.75 -37.04
CA VAL A 270 11.38 2.86 -37.81
C VAL A 270 12.37 3.42 -38.84
N ASP A 271 13.61 3.69 -38.44
CA ASP A 271 14.64 4.21 -39.35
C ASP A 271 15.00 3.20 -40.45
N HIS A 272 15.04 1.91 -40.12
CA HIS A 272 15.24 0.84 -41.10
C HIS A 272 14.09 0.76 -42.11
N CYS A 273 12.84 0.70 -41.65
CA CYS A 273 11.67 0.64 -42.52
C CYS A 273 11.53 1.86 -43.44
N ASN A 274 11.98 3.04 -42.99
CA ASN A 274 11.93 4.27 -43.80
C ASN A 274 13.00 4.30 -44.92
N ARG A 275 14.02 3.44 -44.89
CA ARG A 275 15.11 3.42 -45.88
C ARG A 275 14.82 2.53 -47.09
N TYR A 276 13.91 1.57 -46.96
CA TYR A 276 13.64 0.57 -47.99
C TYR A 276 12.22 0.74 -48.53
N THR A 277 12.06 0.52 -49.83
CA THR A 277 10.75 0.51 -50.49
C THR A 277 10.20 -0.91 -50.57
N VAL A 278 8.91 -1.03 -50.89
CA VAL A 278 8.28 -2.34 -51.13
C VAL A 278 8.94 -3.06 -52.31
N ASP A 279 9.41 -2.32 -53.32
CA ASP A 279 10.02 -2.89 -54.53
C ASP A 279 11.45 -3.40 -54.32
N ASN A 280 12.17 -2.86 -53.32
CA ASN A 280 13.51 -3.32 -52.96
C ASN A 280 13.60 -3.53 -51.44
N PRO A 281 12.95 -4.58 -50.91
CA PRO A 281 12.86 -4.78 -49.48
C PRO A 281 14.17 -5.35 -48.94
N ASN A 282 14.60 -4.82 -47.79
CA ASN A 282 15.61 -5.47 -46.96
C ASN A 282 15.01 -5.77 -45.58
N TRP A 283 14.96 -7.04 -45.22
CA TRP A 283 14.36 -7.52 -43.97
C TRP A 283 15.36 -7.61 -42.81
N LYS A 284 16.65 -7.43 -43.07
CA LYS A 284 17.72 -7.49 -42.07
C LYS A 284 18.36 -6.13 -41.87
N ILE A 285 18.52 -5.73 -40.61
CA ILE A 285 19.15 -4.47 -40.24
C ILE A 285 20.67 -4.61 -40.42
N ASN A 286 21.26 -3.75 -41.26
CA ASN A 286 22.69 -3.72 -41.49
C ASN A 286 23.47 -2.98 -40.39
N ARG A 287 24.78 -3.25 -40.29
CA ARG A 287 25.66 -2.64 -39.28
C ARG A 287 25.69 -1.11 -39.35
N GLU A 288 25.68 -0.51 -40.55
CA GLU A 288 25.68 0.96 -40.69
C GLU A 288 24.43 1.61 -40.07
N THR A 289 23.24 1.04 -40.31
CA THR A 289 22.00 1.57 -39.75
C THR A 289 22.00 1.47 -38.23
N GLN A 290 22.41 0.32 -37.70
CA GLN A 290 22.53 0.08 -36.26
C GLN A 290 23.47 1.09 -35.60
N GLN A 291 24.70 1.24 -36.09
CA GLN A 291 25.70 2.13 -35.49
C GLN A 291 25.29 3.60 -35.57
N LYS A 292 24.70 4.03 -36.70
CA LYS A 292 24.17 5.38 -36.87
C LYS A 292 23.04 5.68 -35.87
N VAL A 293 22.07 4.78 -35.71
CA VAL A 293 20.96 5.01 -34.78
C VAL A 293 21.43 4.93 -33.33
N LEU A 294 22.35 4.01 -33.01
CA LEU A 294 22.90 3.85 -31.67
C LEU A 294 23.66 5.11 -31.22
N SER A 295 24.56 5.63 -32.06
CA SER A 295 25.32 6.85 -31.76
C SER A 295 24.42 8.07 -31.54
N LEU A 296 23.37 8.23 -32.36
CA LEU A 296 22.37 9.29 -32.16
C LEU A 296 21.62 9.10 -30.85
N PHE A 297 21.18 7.88 -30.55
CA PHE A 297 20.44 7.57 -29.34
C PHE A 297 21.27 7.79 -28.08
N GLN A 298 22.55 7.43 -28.10
CA GLN A 298 23.48 7.66 -26.99
C GLN A 298 23.70 9.14 -26.73
N ARG A 299 23.88 9.94 -27.79
CA ARG A 299 24.00 11.39 -27.67
C ARG A 299 22.75 12.01 -27.03
N ASP A 300 21.56 11.54 -27.42
CA ASP A 300 20.30 11.99 -26.84
C ASP A 300 20.17 11.58 -25.37
N LEU A 301 20.60 10.36 -25.03
CA LEU A 301 20.62 9.86 -23.66
C LEU A 301 21.56 10.68 -22.77
N GLU A 302 22.77 10.96 -23.23
CA GLU A 302 23.73 11.81 -22.50
C GLU A 302 23.23 13.25 -22.34
N ALA A 303 22.49 13.79 -23.30
CA ALA A 303 21.88 15.11 -23.20
C ALA A 303 20.75 15.13 -22.16
N PHE A 304 19.95 14.06 -22.12
CA PHE A 304 18.90 13.86 -21.11
C PHE A 304 19.49 13.73 -19.69
N ASP A 305 20.52 12.89 -19.51
CA ASP A 305 21.19 12.69 -18.23
C ASP A 305 21.82 13.97 -17.67
N ARG A 306 22.25 14.88 -18.56
CA ARG A 306 22.77 16.21 -18.20
C ARG A 306 21.68 17.26 -17.91
N GLY A 307 20.40 16.87 -17.93
CA GLY A 307 19.27 17.77 -17.72
C GLY A 307 19.02 18.76 -18.86
N MET A 308 19.64 18.54 -20.02
CA MET A 308 19.50 19.38 -21.22
C MET A 308 18.51 18.81 -22.25
N GLY A 309 17.95 17.62 -21.98
CA GLY A 309 16.95 16.99 -22.84
C GLY A 309 15.55 17.52 -22.56
N THR A 310 14.79 17.80 -23.62
CA THR A 310 13.33 17.92 -23.51
C THR A 310 12.75 16.52 -23.30
N GLY A 311 12.10 16.30 -22.16
CA GLY A 311 11.56 15.00 -21.74
C GLY A 311 10.37 14.52 -22.57
#